data_AF-A0A1H1E8D0-F1
#
_entry.id   AF-A0A1H1E8D0-F1
#
_cell.length_a   1.000
_cell.length_b   1.000
_cell.length_c   1.000
_cell.angle_alpha   90.00
_cell.angle_beta   90.00
_cell.angle_gamma   90.00
#
_symmetry.space_group_name_H-M   'P 1'
#
loop_
_entity.id
_entity.type
_entity.pdbx_description
1 polymer ?
#
loop_
_entity_poly.entity_id
_entity_poly.type
_entity_poly.pdbx_seq_one_letter_code
_entity_poly.pdbx_strand_id
1 'polypeptide(L)'
;MSSLEGISGLADWLPQRLAEAAPQITVLGDVMLDGWFTGRIERFCREAPAPVVDMARREYAPGGAANTAMNLAALGARVRILGLTGSDEAGGRLRELLAGAGVDVSGLIEHPQVVTTTKYRVIGGDQIMLRMDEQTQRMPADAVEQLAAAVPQALLASAAVVVCDYGSGALGGAVRETLAAHRGDRLTVVDAHDPRPWAQVQPDLVTPNAGEAAGLLGIAFEPDSDRAGLVAASGGQLLEAAGARSAVVTLDRDGTVLLNNDGGTHRTWARPVTEKQASGAGDTFVACLTLARAAGLQLTTCLDLAQAAADVVVHRPGTSVCTTADLAGHLGSFSDTALDAAELARRLGDERAAGRRIVLTNGCFDVLHRGHTRYLNQAKQLGDVLVVALNSDESARRLKGPDRPINPVGDRAGIIAALSCVDYVTVFDTDTPIPLIEAVKPDIYAKGGDYSPQMLEETPAVEAYGGQVSILDYVSEHSTTAVVRRIRGTGAGAGTAEAPAKAAITDAATGTGTAAGAGTHAATAGGPATGTATGTAAAGPVAEEADRA
;
A
#
# COMPACT_ATOMS: atom_id res chain seq x y z
N MET A 1 -22.74 5.42 -12.08
CA MET A 1 -21.35 5.16 -12.52
C MET A 1 -21.11 3.65 -12.50
N SER A 2 -20.14 3.13 -13.26
CA SER A 2 -19.66 1.76 -13.02
C SER A 2 -18.96 1.74 -11.67
N SER A 3 -19.15 0.69 -10.86
CA SER A 3 -18.32 0.55 -9.65
C SER A 3 -16.88 0.19 -10.04
N LEU A 4 -15.91 0.70 -9.27
CA LEU A 4 -14.51 0.29 -9.37
C LEU A 4 -14.21 -0.95 -8.49
N GLU A 5 -15.19 -1.40 -7.70
CA GLU A 5 -15.11 -2.62 -6.89
C GLU A 5 -14.77 -3.84 -7.75
N GLY A 6 -13.60 -4.44 -7.49
CA GLY A 6 -13.09 -5.60 -8.24
C GLY A 6 -11.96 -5.29 -9.23
N ILE A 7 -11.70 -4.01 -9.52
CA ILE A 7 -10.41 -3.61 -10.12
C ILE A 7 -9.31 -3.91 -9.10
N SER A 8 -8.23 -4.52 -9.59
CA SER A 8 -7.23 -5.21 -8.77
C SER A 8 -5.82 -5.23 -9.39
N GLY A 9 -5.59 -4.38 -10.39
CA GLY A 9 -4.32 -4.16 -11.07
C GLY A 9 -4.21 -2.71 -11.52
N LEU A 10 -2.98 -2.24 -11.73
CA LEU A 10 -2.71 -0.87 -12.19
C LEU A 10 -2.88 -0.77 -13.70
N ALA A 11 -3.46 0.33 -14.19
CA ALA A 11 -3.56 0.62 -15.61
C ALA A 11 -3.45 2.14 -15.85
N ASP A 12 -2.95 2.52 -17.02
CA ASP A 12 -2.78 3.91 -17.48
C ASP A 12 -4.08 4.74 -17.45
N TRP A 13 -5.22 4.11 -17.73
CA TRP A 13 -6.55 4.73 -17.65
C TRP A 13 -7.10 4.85 -16.23
N LEU A 14 -6.51 4.17 -15.22
CA LEU A 14 -7.06 4.13 -13.86
C LEU A 14 -7.06 5.51 -13.16
N PRO A 15 -5.98 6.32 -13.21
CA PRO A 15 -5.99 7.68 -12.66
C PRO A 15 -7.10 8.55 -13.26
N GLN A 16 -7.31 8.47 -14.58
CA GLN A 16 -8.37 9.21 -15.26
C GLN A 16 -9.77 8.81 -14.75
N ARG A 17 -10.00 7.53 -14.41
CA ARG A 17 -11.26 7.08 -13.79
C ARG A 17 -11.43 7.54 -12.34
N LEU A 18 -10.35 7.70 -11.59
CA LEU A 18 -10.39 8.28 -10.25
C LEU A 18 -10.73 9.78 -10.29
N ALA A 19 -10.16 10.51 -11.24
CA ALA A 19 -10.51 11.91 -11.49
C ALA A 19 -11.97 12.07 -11.97
N GLU A 20 -12.45 11.19 -12.86
CA GLU A 20 -13.87 11.15 -13.28
C GLU A 20 -14.84 10.85 -12.13
N ALA A 21 -14.40 10.10 -11.12
CA ALA A 21 -15.21 9.82 -9.93
C ALA A 21 -15.34 11.04 -9.00
N ALA A 22 -14.35 11.94 -9.00
CA ALA A 22 -14.29 13.19 -8.25
C ALA A 22 -14.89 13.10 -6.82
N PRO A 23 -14.46 12.14 -5.98
CA PRO A 23 -14.98 12.02 -4.62
C PRO A 23 -14.66 13.29 -3.82
N GLN A 24 -15.57 13.67 -2.94
CA GLN A 24 -15.32 14.77 -2.02
C GLN A 24 -14.52 14.24 -0.82
N ILE A 25 -13.39 14.86 -0.53
CA ILE A 25 -12.46 14.43 0.53
C ILE A 25 -12.14 15.62 1.42
N THR A 26 -12.25 15.42 2.74
CA THR A 26 -11.94 16.43 3.75
C THR A 26 -10.53 16.17 4.29
N VAL A 27 -9.61 17.11 4.13
CA VAL A 27 -8.32 17.07 4.84
C VAL A 27 -8.44 17.93 6.09
N LEU A 28 -8.05 17.38 7.25
CA LEU A 28 -8.06 18.04 8.55
C LEU A 28 -6.65 17.92 9.14
N GLY A 29 -5.90 19.02 9.27
CA GLY A 29 -4.56 18.88 9.79
C GLY A 29 -3.71 20.12 9.97
N ASP A 30 -2.44 19.85 10.28
CA ASP A 30 -1.39 20.83 10.43
C ASP A 30 -0.96 21.37 9.07
N VAL A 31 -1.55 22.52 8.73
CA VAL A 31 -1.23 23.28 7.51
C VAL A 31 0.02 24.12 7.72
N MET A 32 0.91 24.14 6.71
CA MET A 32 2.13 24.93 6.75
C MET A 32 2.53 25.44 5.37
N LEU A 33 3.39 26.47 5.33
CA LEU A 33 3.98 27.00 4.11
C LEU A 33 5.47 26.65 4.04
N ASP A 34 5.83 25.74 3.14
CA ASP A 34 7.22 25.52 2.78
C ASP A 34 7.73 26.66 1.87
N GLY A 35 9.01 26.99 1.95
CA GLY A 35 9.66 27.85 0.96
C GLY A 35 11.12 27.49 0.69
N TRP A 36 11.56 27.79 -0.54
CA TRP A 36 12.92 27.58 -1.03
C TRP A 36 13.47 28.91 -1.54
N PHE A 37 14.46 29.45 -0.83
CA PHE A 37 14.99 30.80 -1.05
C PHE A 37 16.41 30.69 -1.62
N THR A 38 16.51 30.67 -2.94
CA THR A 38 17.76 30.44 -3.68
C THR A 38 18.50 31.76 -3.90
N GLY A 39 19.80 31.78 -3.60
CA GLY A 39 20.64 32.95 -3.80
C GLY A 39 22.11 32.62 -4.07
N ARG A 40 22.89 33.66 -4.33
CA ARG A 40 24.35 33.58 -4.57
C ARG A 40 25.10 33.86 -3.27
N ILE A 41 26.23 33.20 -3.07
CA ILE A 41 27.14 33.45 -1.94
C ILE A 41 28.48 33.89 -2.48
N GLU A 42 28.79 35.17 -2.31
CA GLU A 42 30.00 35.81 -2.84
C GLU A 42 30.88 36.43 -1.75
N ARG A 43 30.37 36.53 -0.51
CA ARG A 43 31.05 37.17 0.62
C ARG A 43 30.54 36.61 1.95
N PHE A 44 31.34 36.79 3.00
CA PHE A 44 30.95 36.59 4.39
C PHE A 44 30.56 37.93 5.04
N CYS A 45 29.80 37.89 6.12
CA CYS A 45 29.46 39.06 6.93
C CYS A 45 30.70 39.69 7.57
N ARG A 46 30.62 40.96 8.00
CA ARG A 46 31.69 41.61 8.75
C ARG A 46 31.52 41.45 10.26
N GLU A 47 30.28 41.24 10.71
CA GLU A 47 29.91 41.11 12.12
C GLU A 47 30.15 39.68 12.68
N ALA A 48 30.11 38.66 11.81
CA ALA A 48 30.19 37.25 12.20
C ALA A 48 30.73 36.37 11.04
N PRO A 49 31.28 35.17 11.31
CA PRO A 49 31.72 34.22 10.28
C PRO A 49 30.55 33.48 9.61
N ALA A 50 29.59 34.24 9.07
CA ALA A 50 28.40 33.74 8.39
C ALA A 50 28.42 34.14 6.89
N PRO A 51 27.89 33.30 5.99
CA PRO A 51 27.78 33.65 4.57
C PRO A 51 26.68 34.69 4.34
N VAL A 52 26.92 35.66 3.45
CA VAL A 52 25.86 36.52 2.92
C VAL A 52 25.26 35.86 1.69
N VAL A 53 23.94 35.63 1.71
CA VAL A 53 23.21 35.01 0.60
C VAL A 53 22.38 36.08 -0.12
N ASP A 54 22.82 36.49 -1.30
CA ASP A 54 22.09 37.44 -2.15
C ASP A 54 20.91 36.73 -2.82
N MET A 55 19.70 37.00 -2.31
CA MET A 55 18.45 36.38 -2.73
C MET A 55 18.12 36.66 -4.21
N ALA A 56 18.03 35.60 -5.01
CA ALA A 56 17.70 35.67 -6.43
C ALA A 56 16.29 35.15 -6.74
N ARG A 57 15.81 34.14 -6.01
CA ARG A 57 14.50 33.51 -6.22
C ARG A 57 13.89 33.08 -4.89
N ARG A 58 12.57 33.19 -4.77
CA ARG A 58 11.79 32.58 -3.68
C ARG A 58 10.65 31.76 -4.28
N GLU A 59 10.62 30.48 -3.95
CA GLU A 59 9.49 29.59 -4.21
C GLU A 59 8.78 29.29 -2.91
N TYR A 60 7.46 29.07 -3.00
CA TYR A 60 6.59 28.72 -1.89
C TYR A 60 5.69 27.56 -2.33
N ALA A 61 5.46 26.60 -1.45
CA ALA A 61 4.51 25.51 -1.68
C ALA A 61 3.71 25.24 -0.39
N PRO A 62 2.44 24.82 -0.49
CA PRO A 62 1.72 24.27 0.65
C PRO A 62 2.42 22.99 1.14
N GLY A 63 2.61 22.87 2.46
CA GLY A 63 3.27 21.75 3.11
C GLY A 63 2.35 21.03 4.11
N GLY A 64 2.71 19.80 4.51
CA GLY A 64 1.95 19.01 5.47
C GLY A 64 0.53 18.74 4.99
N ALA A 65 -0.47 19.01 5.84
CA ALA A 65 -1.88 18.81 5.50
C ALA A 65 -2.30 19.56 4.23
N ALA A 66 -1.66 20.70 3.97
CA ALA A 66 -1.88 21.49 2.78
C ALA A 66 -1.28 20.86 1.51
N ASN A 67 -0.16 20.13 1.60
CA ASN A 67 0.37 19.37 0.46
C ASN A 67 -0.48 18.12 0.16
N THR A 68 -0.97 17.42 1.19
CA THR A 68 -1.92 16.31 1.02
C THR A 68 -3.18 16.78 0.29
N ALA A 69 -3.69 17.97 0.63
CA ALA A 69 -4.81 18.59 -0.07
C ALA A 69 -4.48 18.98 -1.53
N MET A 70 -3.29 19.53 -1.79
CA MET A 70 -2.83 19.85 -3.15
C MET A 70 -2.70 18.60 -4.03
N ASN A 71 -2.14 17.51 -3.50
CA ASN A 71 -2.02 16.24 -4.22
C ASN A 71 -3.38 15.60 -4.49
N LEU A 72 -4.29 15.60 -3.52
CA LEU A 72 -5.67 15.13 -3.74
C LEU A 72 -6.36 15.90 -4.87
N ALA A 73 -6.23 17.24 -4.91
CA ALA A 73 -6.80 18.07 -5.97
C ALA A 73 -6.13 17.81 -7.34
N ALA A 74 -4.80 17.72 -7.37
CA ALA A 74 -4.02 17.43 -8.58
C ALA A 74 -4.34 16.05 -9.20
N LEU A 75 -4.70 15.07 -8.38
CA LEU A 75 -5.17 13.74 -8.80
C LEU A 75 -6.68 13.70 -9.18
N GLY A 76 -7.43 14.79 -8.97
CA GLY A 76 -8.82 14.94 -9.40
C GLY A 76 -9.90 14.81 -8.31
N ALA A 77 -9.54 14.80 -7.03
CA ALA A 77 -10.52 14.83 -5.94
C ALA A 77 -11.13 16.23 -5.74
N ARG A 78 -12.35 16.30 -5.19
CA ARG A 78 -12.94 17.56 -4.71
C ARG A 78 -12.56 17.78 -3.24
N VAL A 79 -11.54 18.58 -3.00
CA VAL A 79 -10.91 18.71 -1.69
C VAL A 79 -11.50 19.87 -0.89
N ARG A 80 -11.80 19.65 0.39
CA ARG A 80 -11.96 20.70 1.41
C ARG A 80 -10.87 20.57 2.45
N ILE A 81 -10.24 21.66 2.85
CA ILE A 81 -9.17 21.68 3.85
C ILE A 81 -9.57 22.42 5.12
N LEU A 82 -9.30 21.80 6.27
CA LEU A 82 -9.47 22.34 7.61
C LEU A 82 -8.11 22.41 8.32
N GLY A 83 -7.85 23.55 8.95
CA GLY A 83 -6.63 23.81 9.70
C GLY A 83 -6.62 25.23 10.26
N LEU A 84 -5.62 25.54 11.07
CA LEU A 84 -5.42 26.87 11.67
C LEU A 84 -4.32 27.65 10.93
N THR A 85 -4.58 28.94 10.72
CA THR A 85 -3.67 29.91 10.09
C THR A 85 -3.61 31.17 10.94
N GLY A 86 -2.50 31.90 10.88
CA GLY A 86 -2.40 33.25 11.44
C GLY A 86 -2.89 34.31 10.46
N SER A 87 -3.21 35.50 10.97
CA SER A 87 -3.49 36.71 10.17
C SER A 87 -2.20 37.32 9.58
N ASP A 88 -1.35 36.49 8.97
CA ASP A 88 -0.01 36.80 8.49
C ASP A 88 0.17 36.54 6.98
N GLU A 89 1.28 37.01 6.41
CA GLU A 89 1.56 36.86 4.96
C GLU A 89 1.62 35.38 4.53
N ALA A 90 2.06 34.50 5.43
CA ALA A 90 2.16 33.07 5.13
C ALA A 90 0.77 32.41 5.07
N GLY A 91 -0.14 32.73 6.00
CA GLY A 91 -1.53 32.27 6.00
C GLY A 91 -2.30 32.78 4.77
N GLY A 92 -2.10 34.05 4.41
CA GLY A 92 -2.61 34.63 3.17
C GLY A 92 -2.13 33.88 1.93
N ARG A 93 -0.81 33.73 1.77
CA ARG A 93 -0.20 33.02 0.61
C ARG A 93 -0.59 31.55 0.55
N LEU A 94 -0.71 30.88 1.69
CA LEU A 94 -1.13 29.48 1.77
C LEU A 94 -2.58 29.32 1.28
N ARG A 95 -3.48 30.22 1.69
CA ARG A 95 -4.87 30.28 1.22
C ARG A 95 -4.96 30.58 -0.28
N GLU A 96 -4.13 31.48 -0.81
CA GLU A 96 -4.03 31.78 -2.25
C GLU A 96 -3.60 30.56 -3.07
N LEU A 97 -2.52 29.86 -2.65
CA LEU A 97 -1.98 28.69 -3.35
C LEU A 97 -2.99 27.53 -3.39
N LEU A 98 -3.65 27.25 -2.26
CA LEU A 98 -4.67 26.20 -2.16
C LEU A 98 -5.91 26.52 -3.02
N ALA A 99 -6.41 27.75 -2.95
CA ALA A 99 -7.55 28.18 -3.77
C ALA A 99 -7.21 28.17 -5.28
N GLY A 100 -5.98 28.52 -5.65
CA GLY A 100 -5.48 28.46 -7.03
C GLY A 100 -5.41 27.03 -7.59
N ALA A 101 -5.26 26.01 -6.72
CA ALA A 101 -5.34 24.59 -7.07
C ALA A 101 -6.77 24.01 -7.00
N GLY A 102 -7.79 24.83 -6.70
CA GLY A 102 -9.19 24.39 -6.62
C GLY A 102 -9.58 23.72 -5.30
N VAL A 103 -8.77 23.83 -4.25
CA VAL A 103 -9.11 23.35 -2.90
C VAL A 103 -10.12 24.31 -2.25
N ASP A 104 -11.19 23.76 -1.66
CA ASP A 104 -12.12 24.52 -0.83
C ASP A 104 -11.46 24.89 0.51
N VAL A 105 -10.97 26.14 0.57
CA VAL A 105 -10.32 26.76 1.72
C VAL A 105 -11.29 27.33 2.76
N SER A 106 -12.61 27.09 2.66
CA SER A 106 -13.58 27.61 3.64
C SER A 106 -13.40 27.06 5.07
N GLY A 107 -12.60 26.01 5.24
CA GLY A 107 -12.22 25.44 6.54
C GLY A 107 -10.87 25.94 7.09
N LEU A 108 -10.13 26.78 6.37
CA LEU A 108 -8.93 27.43 6.89
C LEU A 108 -9.33 28.57 7.82
N ILE A 109 -9.39 28.26 9.11
CA ILE A 109 -9.69 29.23 10.16
C ILE A 109 -8.46 30.10 10.41
N GLU A 110 -8.69 31.41 10.48
CA GLU A 110 -7.67 32.41 10.75
C GLU A 110 -7.80 32.88 12.19
N HIS A 111 -6.70 32.91 12.94
CA HIS A 111 -6.71 33.26 14.36
C HIS A 111 -5.59 34.23 14.72
N PRO A 112 -5.88 35.38 15.38
CA PRO A 112 -4.90 36.45 15.60
C PRO A 112 -3.82 36.12 16.65
N GLN A 113 -3.93 34.97 17.34
CA GLN A 113 -2.90 34.45 18.25
C GLN A 113 -2.18 33.20 17.71
N VAL A 114 -2.50 32.79 16.49
CA VAL A 114 -1.76 31.75 15.75
C VAL A 114 -0.77 32.47 14.83
N VAL A 115 0.45 31.95 14.77
CA VAL A 115 1.40 32.19 13.68
C VAL A 115 1.29 30.99 12.73
N THR A 116 1.08 31.24 11.44
CA THR A 116 1.06 30.18 10.41
C THR A 116 2.39 29.45 10.43
N THR A 117 2.36 28.11 10.48
CA THR A 117 3.58 27.31 10.46
C THR A 117 4.33 27.50 9.13
N THR A 118 5.61 27.84 9.18
CA THR A 118 6.45 27.98 7.97
C THR A 118 7.76 27.22 8.11
N LYS A 119 8.32 26.78 6.97
CA LYS A 119 9.60 26.07 6.87
C LYS A 119 10.39 26.62 5.68
N TYR A 120 11.21 27.64 5.92
CA TYR A 120 11.97 28.33 4.88
C TYR A 120 13.40 27.81 4.77
N ARG A 121 13.74 27.23 3.63
CA ARG A 121 15.04 26.61 3.32
C ARG A 121 15.85 27.58 2.45
N VAL A 122 16.96 28.11 2.98
CA VAL A 122 17.84 29.02 2.22
C VAL A 122 18.88 28.20 1.47
N ILE A 123 19.01 28.43 0.16
CA ILE A 123 19.87 27.63 -0.73
C ILE A 123 20.97 28.50 -1.32
N GLY A 124 22.22 28.02 -1.23
CA GLY A 124 23.41 28.62 -1.83
C GLY A 124 24.07 27.61 -2.77
N GLY A 125 24.09 27.89 -4.07
CA GLY A 125 24.44 26.88 -5.07
C GLY A 125 23.48 25.69 -4.99
N ASP A 126 24.02 24.48 -4.88
CA ASP A 126 23.23 23.22 -4.77
C ASP A 126 23.05 22.74 -3.31
N GLN A 127 23.28 23.60 -2.31
CA GLN A 127 23.25 23.23 -0.89
C GLN A 127 22.26 24.07 -0.08
N ILE A 128 21.52 23.41 0.82
CA ILE A 128 20.73 24.08 1.86
C ILE A 128 21.69 24.60 2.93
N MET A 129 21.73 25.92 3.09
CA MET A 129 22.64 26.62 4.01
C MET A 129 22.09 26.68 5.43
N LEU A 130 20.77 26.89 5.56
CA LEU A 130 20.03 26.91 6.81
C LEU A 130 18.54 26.69 6.56
N ARG A 131 17.80 26.31 7.61
CA ARG A 131 16.35 26.29 7.65
C ARG A 131 15.86 27.24 8.75
N MET A 132 14.81 28.00 8.47
CA MET A 132 14.11 28.85 9.43
C MET A 132 12.69 28.30 9.57
N ASP A 133 12.32 27.92 10.78
CA ASP A 133 10.99 27.40 11.09
C ASP A 133 10.28 28.39 12.02
N GLU A 134 9.12 28.89 11.61
CA GLU A 134 8.24 29.70 12.45
C GLU A 134 6.97 28.89 12.76
N GLN A 135 6.55 28.83 14.02
CA GLN A 135 5.33 28.10 14.42
C GLN A 135 4.79 28.61 15.77
N THR A 136 3.50 28.35 16.01
CA THR A 136 2.84 28.61 17.29
C THR A 136 3.32 27.62 18.36
N GLN A 137 4.02 28.10 19.40
CA GLN A 137 4.63 27.25 20.44
C GLN A 137 3.61 26.54 21.35
N ARG A 138 2.40 27.09 21.48
CA ARG A 138 1.26 26.48 22.18
C ARG A 138 -0.02 27.00 21.56
N MET A 139 -0.83 26.11 21.00
CA MET A 139 -2.07 26.49 20.33
C MET A 139 -3.05 27.16 21.32
N PRO A 140 -3.70 28.29 20.94
CA PRO A 140 -4.79 28.87 21.72
C PRO A 140 -5.97 27.89 21.83
N ALA A 141 -6.56 27.76 23.02
CA ALA A 141 -7.63 26.78 23.25
C ALA A 141 -8.90 27.14 22.44
N ASP A 142 -9.22 28.42 22.35
CA ASP A 142 -10.32 28.96 21.54
C ASP A 142 -10.10 28.76 20.03
N ALA A 143 -8.86 28.72 19.55
CA ALA A 143 -8.56 28.35 18.16
C ALA A 143 -8.83 26.85 17.90
N VAL A 144 -8.49 25.97 18.86
CA VAL A 144 -8.80 24.53 18.79
C VAL A 144 -10.32 24.28 18.83
N GLU A 145 -11.06 25.00 19.68
CA GLU A 145 -12.53 24.94 19.72
C GLU A 145 -13.18 25.45 18.42
N GLN A 146 -12.65 26.53 17.82
CA GLN A 146 -13.11 27.01 16.50
C GLN A 146 -12.88 25.96 15.41
N LEU A 147 -11.71 25.29 15.41
CA LEU A 147 -11.42 24.20 14.47
C LEU A 147 -12.35 23.01 14.68
N ALA A 148 -12.61 22.62 15.94
CA ALA A 148 -13.55 21.55 16.27
C ALA A 148 -14.97 21.86 15.77
N ALA A 149 -15.46 23.08 16.01
CA ALA A 149 -16.79 23.53 15.57
C ALA A 149 -16.99 23.49 14.04
N ALA A 150 -15.92 23.58 13.24
CA ALA A 150 -15.99 23.47 11.78
C ALA A 150 -16.09 22.03 11.26
N VAL A 151 -15.64 21.02 12.02
CA VAL A 151 -15.57 19.61 11.58
C VAL A 151 -16.92 19.04 11.10
N PRO A 152 -18.06 19.22 11.80
CA PRO A 152 -19.33 18.62 11.38
C PRO A 152 -19.80 19.12 10.00
N GLN A 153 -19.68 20.44 9.77
CA GLN A 153 -20.03 21.07 8.49
C GLN A 153 -19.09 20.64 7.36
N ALA A 154 -17.81 20.46 7.67
CA ALA A 154 -16.79 20.06 6.70
C ALA A 154 -16.97 18.63 6.17
N LEU A 155 -17.50 17.73 7.00
CA LEU A 155 -17.76 16.32 6.67
C LEU A 155 -19.04 16.13 5.83
N LEU A 156 -19.88 17.16 5.66
CA LEU A 156 -21.09 17.06 4.83
C LEU A 156 -20.74 16.76 3.37
N ALA A 157 -21.39 15.74 2.81
CA ALA A 157 -21.13 15.15 1.49
C ALA A 157 -19.71 14.59 1.26
N SER A 158 -18.84 14.59 2.27
CA SER A 158 -17.49 14.03 2.20
C SER A 158 -17.51 12.50 2.31
N ALA A 159 -16.81 11.82 1.41
CA ALA A 159 -16.68 10.36 1.35
C ALA A 159 -15.52 9.83 2.21
N ALA A 160 -14.49 10.63 2.40
CA ALA A 160 -13.32 10.30 3.21
C ALA A 160 -12.80 11.52 3.98
N VAL A 161 -12.22 11.26 5.14
CA VAL A 161 -11.45 12.23 5.91
C VAL A 161 -10.00 11.77 6.03
N VAL A 162 -9.07 12.67 5.72
CA VAL A 162 -7.64 12.49 5.96
C VAL A 162 -7.24 13.41 7.11
N VAL A 163 -6.74 12.82 8.18
CA VAL A 163 -6.11 13.53 9.28
C VAL A 163 -4.61 13.62 9.01
N CYS A 164 -4.02 14.79 9.23
CA CYS A 164 -2.58 15.04 9.07
C CYS A 164 -2.05 15.73 10.34
N ASP A 165 -1.56 14.95 11.32
CA ASP A 165 -1.12 15.41 12.64
C ASP A 165 0.41 15.40 12.78
N TYR A 166 1.02 16.57 12.63
CA TYR A 166 2.47 16.76 12.69
C TYR A 166 2.90 17.48 13.98
N GLY A 167 2.06 17.44 15.01
CA GLY A 167 2.39 17.89 16.36
C GLY A 167 2.24 19.39 16.63
N SER A 168 1.55 20.17 15.79
CA SER A 168 1.32 21.62 16.07
C SER A 168 0.43 21.86 17.30
N GLY A 169 -0.36 20.87 17.70
CA GLY A 169 -1.37 20.98 18.74
C GLY A 169 -2.71 21.56 18.27
N ALA A 170 -2.87 21.90 16.98
CA ALA A 170 -4.16 22.31 16.40
C ALA A 170 -5.23 21.22 16.58
N LEU A 171 -4.85 19.95 16.42
CA LEU A 171 -5.73 18.80 16.48
C LEU A 171 -5.92 18.26 17.91
N GLY A 172 -6.17 19.17 18.85
CA GLY A 172 -6.38 18.87 20.27
C GLY A 172 -7.63 18.05 20.58
N GLY A 173 -7.89 17.78 21.87
CA GLY A 173 -8.97 16.91 22.36
C GLY A 173 -10.32 17.16 21.69
N ALA A 174 -10.83 18.40 21.78
CA ALA A 174 -12.10 18.82 21.18
C ALA A 174 -12.22 18.50 19.67
N VAL A 175 -11.12 18.61 18.89
CA VAL A 175 -11.11 18.28 17.46
C VAL A 175 -11.22 16.77 17.25
N ARG A 176 -10.49 15.96 18.02
CA ARG A 176 -10.51 14.48 17.92
C ARG A 176 -11.83 13.90 18.41
N GLU A 177 -12.35 14.43 19.52
CA GLU A 177 -13.66 14.08 20.09
C GLU A 177 -14.80 14.44 19.11
N THR A 178 -14.75 15.63 18.51
CA THR A 178 -15.74 16.04 17.50
C THR A 178 -15.63 15.20 16.24
N LEU A 179 -14.43 14.82 15.78
CA LEU A 179 -14.26 13.92 14.65
C LEU A 179 -14.82 12.52 14.94
N ALA A 180 -14.51 11.94 16.10
CA ALA A 180 -15.05 10.66 16.53
C ALA A 180 -16.59 10.65 16.53
N ALA A 181 -17.22 11.73 17.01
CA ALA A 181 -18.67 11.87 17.03
C ALA A 181 -19.33 12.06 15.64
N HIS A 182 -18.61 12.59 14.63
CA HIS A 182 -19.20 13.00 13.35
C HIS A 182 -18.70 12.23 12.12
N ARG A 183 -17.63 11.42 12.21
CA ARG A 183 -17.08 10.65 11.07
C ARG A 183 -18.11 9.69 10.44
N GLY A 184 -18.95 9.04 11.25
CA GLY A 184 -19.81 7.94 10.79
C GLY A 184 -18.99 6.86 10.05
N ASP A 185 -19.60 6.25 9.04
CA ASP A 185 -18.97 5.19 8.22
C ASP A 185 -18.00 5.71 7.13
N ARG A 186 -17.55 6.97 7.21
CA ARG A 186 -16.60 7.54 6.24
C ARG A 186 -15.22 6.93 6.42
N LEU A 187 -14.56 6.67 5.29
CA LEU A 187 -13.15 6.27 5.25
C LEU A 187 -12.30 7.29 6.03
N THR A 188 -11.71 6.84 7.13
CA THR A 188 -10.92 7.68 8.04
C THR A 188 -9.46 7.25 7.97
N VAL A 189 -8.64 8.05 7.28
CA VAL A 189 -7.19 7.86 7.16
C VAL A 189 -6.49 8.82 8.14
N VAL A 190 -5.50 8.33 8.89
CA VAL A 190 -4.71 9.15 9.82
C VAL A 190 -3.22 9.02 9.51
N ASP A 191 -2.65 10.12 9.06
CA ASP A 191 -1.21 10.34 8.92
C ASP A 191 -0.75 11.17 10.12
N ALA A 192 0.07 10.60 11.01
CA ALA A 192 0.36 11.22 12.30
C ALA A 192 1.70 10.77 12.92
N HIS A 193 2.45 11.72 13.48
CA HIS A 193 3.67 11.43 14.25
C HIS A 193 3.41 10.56 15.50
N ASP A 194 2.17 10.56 16.01
CA ASP A 194 1.69 9.57 16.96
C ASP A 194 0.21 9.28 16.68
N PRO A 195 -0.17 8.08 16.19
CA PRO A 195 -1.57 7.72 15.99
C PRO A 195 -2.30 7.30 17.28
N ARG A 196 -1.62 7.09 18.42
CA ARG A 196 -2.27 6.66 19.69
C ARG A 196 -3.39 7.60 20.16
N PRO A 197 -3.28 8.94 20.10
CA PRO A 197 -4.37 9.87 20.44
C PRO A 197 -5.59 9.80 19.51
N TRP A 198 -5.45 9.16 18.35
CA TRP A 198 -6.48 8.98 17.33
C TRP A 198 -7.20 7.64 17.41
N ALA A 199 -6.75 6.69 18.25
CA ALA A 199 -7.42 5.40 18.49
C ALA A 199 -8.91 5.54 18.87
N GLN A 200 -9.28 6.61 19.60
CA GLN A 200 -10.66 6.94 19.94
C GLN A 200 -11.57 7.21 18.72
N VAL A 201 -10.97 7.64 17.60
CA VAL A 201 -11.66 7.87 16.32
C VAL A 201 -11.87 6.55 15.57
N GLN A 202 -11.16 5.48 15.95
CA GLN A 202 -11.11 4.17 15.29
C GLN A 202 -10.81 4.26 13.78
N PRO A 203 -9.57 4.66 13.39
CA PRO A 203 -9.20 4.86 12.00
C PRO A 203 -9.39 3.61 11.14
N ASP A 204 -9.82 3.80 9.90
CA ASP A 204 -9.83 2.74 8.90
C ASP A 204 -8.41 2.43 8.41
N LEU A 205 -7.53 3.42 8.43
CA LEU A 205 -6.14 3.31 8.00
C LEU A 205 -5.24 4.28 8.77
N VAL A 206 -4.05 3.82 9.17
CA VAL A 206 -2.95 4.68 9.64
C VAL A 206 -1.73 4.52 8.74
N THR A 207 -0.92 5.57 8.58
CA THR A 207 0.22 5.59 7.62
C THR A 207 1.60 5.89 8.23
N PRO A 208 1.97 5.30 9.39
CA PRO A 208 3.21 5.66 10.08
C PRO A 208 4.47 5.33 9.27
N ASN A 209 5.53 6.13 9.40
CA ASN A 209 6.86 5.77 8.91
C ASN A 209 7.58 4.77 9.85
N ALA A 210 8.74 4.28 9.43
CA ALA A 210 9.54 3.32 10.19
C ALA A 210 9.89 3.82 11.61
N GLY A 211 10.18 5.11 11.79
CA GLY A 211 10.47 5.68 13.12
C GLY A 211 9.24 5.73 14.02
N GLU A 212 8.08 6.11 13.46
CA GLU A 212 6.80 6.15 14.16
C GLU A 212 6.32 4.73 14.54
N ALA A 213 6.45 3.76 13.63
CA ALA A 213 6.15 2.35 13.89
C ALA A 213 7.07 1.74 14.97
N ALA A 214 8.36 2.07 14.96
CA ALA A 214 9.28 1.68 16.03
C ALA A 214 8.87 2.29 17.38
N GLY A 215 8.45 3.57 17.40
CA GLY A 215 7.94 4.28 18.57
C GLY A 215 6.58 3.81 19.11
N LEU A 216 5.76 3.18 18.26
CA LEU A 216 4.54 2.46 18.68
C LEU A 216 4.87 1.13 19.36
N LEU A 217 5.85 0.40 18.82
CA LEU A 217 6.28 -0.91 19.32
C LEU A 217 7.25 -0.84 20.52
N GLY A 218 7.84 0.31 20.79
CA GLY A 218 8.87 0.48 21.82
C GLY A 218 10.21 -0.18 21.47
N ILE A 219 10.49 -0.33 20.17
CA ILE A 219 11.72 -0.95 19.64
C ILE A 219 12.59 0.10 18.93
N ALA A 220 13.81 -0.30 18.56
CA ALA A 220 14.62 0.37 17.55
C ALA A 220 14.80 -0.56 16.34
N PHE A 221 14.78 -0.02 15.12
CA PHE A 221 15.23 -0.76 13.94
C PHE A 221 16.74 -0.60 13.81
N GLU A 222 17.48 -1.70 14.01
CA GLU A 222 18.92 -1.72 13.77
C GLU A 222 19.25 -1.45 12.29
N PRO A 223 20.40 -0.82 11.98
CA PRO A 223 20.89 -0.71 10.62
C PRO A 223 20.93 -2.07 9.92
N ASP A 224 20.48 -2.10 8.67
CA ASP A 224 20.44 -3.29 7.79
C ASP A 224 19.64 -4.49 8.34
N SER A 225 18.75 -4.26 9.33
CA SER A 225 17.74 -5.24 9.75
C SER A 225 16.60 -5.39 8.73
N ASP A 226 15.92 -6.55 8.71
CA ASP A 226 14.69 -6.73 7.93
C ASP A 226 13.51 -6.00 8.58
N ARG A 227 13.47 -4.68 8.36
CA ARG A 227 12.40 -3.79 8.84
C ARG A 227 11.02 -4.25 8.35
N ALA A 228 10.94 -4.82 7.16
CA ALA A 228 9.67 -5.27 6.58
C ALA A 228 9.15 -6.56 7.25
N GLY A 229 10.03 -7.55 7.46
CA GLY A 229 9.69 -8.77 8.20
C GLY A 229 9.35 -8.50 9.66
N LEU A 230 10.09 -7.62 10.33
CA LEU A 230 9.79 -7.19 11.71
C LEU A 230 8.41 -6.50 11.81
N VAL A 231 8.11 -5.55 10.92
CA VAL A 231 6.80 -4.90 10.86
C VAL A 231 5.67 -5.89 10.57
N ALA A 232 5.87 -6.83 9.65
CA ALA A 232 4.88 -7.87 9.35
C ALA A 232 4.62 -8.79 10.56
N ALA A 233 5.67 -9.17 11.30
CA ALA A 233 5.55 -10.00 12.49
C ALA A 233 4.86 -9.27 13.67
N SER A 234 5.17 -8.00 13.88
CA SER A 234 4.54 -7.14 14.91
C SER A 234 3.21 -6.52 14.48
N GLY A 235 2.60 -6.98 13.38
CA GLY A 235 1.44 -6.33 12.78
C GLY A 235 0.25 -6.14 13.73
N GLY A 236 -0.09 -7.15 14.52
CA GLY A 236 -1.18 -7.05 15.51
C GLY A 236 -0.93 -6.01 16.60
N GLN A 237 0.33 -5.88 17.07
CA GLN A 237 0.71 -4.90 18.09
C GLN A 237 0.64 -3.47 17.56
N LEU A 238 1.03 -3.24 16.31
CA LEU A 238 0.90 -1.95 15.63
C LEU A 238 -0.57 -1.53 15.49
N LEU A 239 -1.44 -2.46 15.08
CA LEU A 239 -2.87 -2.23 14.89
C LEU A 239 -3.59 -1.95 16.22
N GLU A 240 -3.26 -2.70 17.27
CA GLU A 240 -3.76 -2.48 18.63
C GLU A 240 -3.30 -1.12 19.19
N ALA A 241 -2.01 -0.80 19.11
CA ALA A 241 -1.46 0.47 19.61
C ALA A 241 -2.03 1.70 18.88
N ALA A 242 -2.26 1.60 17.57
CA ALA A 242 -2.87 2.67 16.77
C ALA A 242 -4.42 2.73 16.87
N GLY A 243 -5.06 1.68 17.41
CA GLY A 243 -6.53 1.54 17.43
C GLY A 243 -7.17 1.48 16.03
N ALA A 244 -6.44 0.99 15.03
CA ALA A 244 -6.81 1.09 13.61
C ALA A 244 -7.26 -0.26 13.01
N ARG A 245 -8.06 -0.21 11.93
CA ARG A 245 -8.49 -1.42 11.18
C ARG A 245 -7.41 -1.98 10.27
N SER A 246 -6.50 -1.13 9.81
CA SER A 246 -5.38 -1.46 8.94
C SER A 246 -4.27 -0.40 9.13
N ALA A 247 -3.04 -0.76 8.82
CA ALA A 247 -1.89 0.15 8.87
C ALA A 247 -1.00 -0.04 7.63
N VAL A 248 -0.47 1.04 7.08
CA VAL A 248 0.53 1.00 6.00
C VAL A 248 1.79 1.63 6.54
N VAL A 249 2.77 0.81 6.90
CA VAL A 249 4.05 1.30 7.40
C VAL A 249 4.95 1.65 6.21
N THR A 250 5.42 2.89 6.14
CA THR A 250 6.38 3.33 5.12
C THR A 250 7.81 3.10 5.59
N LEU A 251 8.65 2.48 4.76
CA LEU A 251 9.99 1.99 5.09
C LEU A 251 11.06 2.66 4.21
N ASP A 252 10.88 3.95 3.93
CA ASP A 252 11.80 4.76 3.12
C ASP A 252 12.11 4.09 1.76
N ARG A 253 13.38 3.80 1.49
CA ARG A 253 13.88 3.09 0.31
C ARG A 253 13.40 1.64 0.17
N ASP A 254 12.86 1.02 1.22
CA ASP A 254 12.49 -0.40 1.23
C ASP A 254 11.02 -0.64 0.81
N GLY A 255 10.26 0.42 0.53
CA GLY A 255 8.86 0.40 0.13
C GLY A 255 7.87 0.54 1.30
N THR A 256 6.76 -0.20 1.27
CA THR A 256 5.73 -0.15 2.34
C THR A 256 5.21 -1.54 2.70
N VAL A 257 4.71 -1.69 3.93
CA VAL A 257 4.05 -2.93 4.40
C VAL A 257 2.64 -2.60 4.89
N LEU A 258 1.65 -3.20 4.21
CA LEU A 258 0.26 -3.24 4.66
C LEU A 258 0.08 -4.32 5.73
N LEU A 259 -0.63 -3.94 6.80
CA LEU A 259 -1.08 -4.77 7.90
C LEU A 259 -2.61 -4.68 7.98
N ASN A 260 -3.29 -5.82 8.01
CA ASN A 260 -4.76 -5.90 8.15
C ASN A 260 -5.14 -6.75 9.37
N ASN A 261 -6.30 -6.48 9.97
CA ASN A 261 -6.84 -7.23 11.11
C ASN A 261 -7.14 -8.72 10.84
N ASP A 262 -7.11 -9.19 9.60
CA ASP A 262 -7.23 -10.61 9.22
C ASP A 262 -5.87 -11.34 9.16
N GLY A 263 -4.77 -10.66 9.51
CA GLY A 263 -3.40 -11.17 9.38
C GLY A 263 -2.86 -11.15 7.94
N GLY A 264 -3.63 -10.65 6.98
CA GLY A 264 -3.18 -10.46 5.61
C GLY A 264 -2.20 -9.31 5.48
N THR A 265 -1.04 -9.57 4.88
CA THR A 265 -0.04 -8.53 4.54
C THR A 265 0.12 -8.38 3.03
N HIS A 266 0.54 -7.19 2.60
CA HIS A 266 0.97 -6.87 1.23
C HIS A 266 2.17 -5.94 1.31
N ARG A 267 3.13 -6.07 0.39
CA ARG A 267 4.31 -5.22 0.33
C ARG A 267 4.33 -4.42 -0.96
N THR A 268 4.72 -3.14 -0.88
CA THR A 268 5.24 -2.41 -2.04
C THR A 268 6.75 -2.29 -1.92
N TRP A 269 7.43 -2.01 -3.03
CA TRP A 269 8.88 -1.84 -3.09
C TRP A 269 9.17 -0.48 -3.72
N ALA A 270 9.90 0.39 -3.03
CA ALA A 270 10.33 1.65 -3.62
C ALA A 270 11.52 1.41 -4.55
N ARG A 271 11.64 2.21 -5.62
CA ARG A 271 12.85 2.25 -6.45
C ARG A 271 13.83 3.25 -5.83
N PRO A 272 15.01 2.83 -5.31
CA PRO A 272 15.87 3.74 -4.54
C PRO A 272 16.46 4.87 -5.40
N VAL A 273 16.05 6.10 -5.11
CA VAL A 273 16.62 7.32 -5.71
C VAL A 273 17.66 7.91 -4.77
N THR A 274 18.73 8.50 -5.30
CA THR A 274 19.79 9.11 -4.50
C THR A 274 19.24 10.32 -3.73
N GLU A 275 19.10 10.18 -2.40
CA GLU A 275 18.50 11.19 -1.51
C GLU A 275 19.10 12.59 -1.70
N LYS A 276 18.25 13.60 -1.98
CA LYS A 276 18.56 15.03 -1.77
C LYS A 276 17.43 16.04 -1.98
N GLN A 277 16.36 15.74 -2.72
CA GLN A 277 15.42 16.78 -3.17
C GLN A 277 13.92 16.53 -2.96
N ALA A 278 13.49 15.28 -2.73
CA ALA A 278 12.09 14.92 -2.55
C ALA A 278 11.53 15.38 -1.19
N SER A 279 10.49 16.21 -1.20
CA SER A 279 9.70 16.58 -0.03
C SER A 279 8.22 16.27 -0.32
N GLY A 280 7.48 15.74 0.66
CA GLY A 280 6.06 15.42 0.51
C GLY A 280 5.71 14.17 -0.31
N ALA A 281 6.65 13.22 -0.47
CA ALA A 281 6.36 11.92 -1.08
C ALA A 281 5.38 11.07 -0.25
N GLY A 282 5.45 11.16 1.09
CA GLY A 282 4.45 10.58 2.01
C GLY A 282 3.06 11.19 1.80
N ASP A 283 2.95 12.51 1.83
CA ASP A 283 1.73 13.28 1.59
C ASP A 283 1.07 12.88 0.25
N THR A 284 1.89 12.66 -0.79
CA THR A 284 1.47 12.19 -2.12
C THR A 284 0.95 10.76 -2.10
N PHE A 285 1.65 9.86 -1.39
CA PHE A 285 1.23 8.48 -1.16
C PHE A 285 -0.12 8.43 -0.42
N VAL A 286 -0.25 9.15 0.70
CA VAL A 286 -1.48 9.25 1.52
C VAL A 286 -2.64 9.82 0.71
N ALA A 287 -2.41 10.86 -0.09
CA ALA A 287 -3.40 11.45 -1.00
C ALA A 287 -3.91 10.42 -2.02
N CYS A 288 -3.00 9.77 -2.76
CA CYS A 288 -3.36 8.79 -3.78
C CYS A 288 -4.05 7.55 -3.19
N LEU A 289 -3.54 7.04 -2.07
CA LEU A 289 -4.11 5.94 -1.28
C LEU A 289 -5.55 6.24 -0.85
N THR A 290 -5.79 7.45 -0.32
CA THR A 290 -7.13 7.90 0.08
C THR A 290 -8.07 8.02 -1.12
N LEU A 291 -7.66 8.68 -2.20
CA LEU A 291 -8.48 8.85 -3.41
C LEU A 291 -8.88 7.50 -4.01
N ALA A 292 -7.90 6.60 -4.19
CA ALA A 292 -8.12 5.25 -4.69
C ALA A 292 -9.11 4.47 -3.81
N ARG A 293 -8.94 4.52 -2.48
CA ARG A 293 -9.78 3.79 -1.53
C ARG A 293 -11.18 4.39 -1.40
N ALA A 294 -11.31 5.72 -1.43
CA ALA A 294 -12.59 6.43 -1.42
C ALA A 294 -13.42 6.17 -2.69
N ALA A 295 -12.76 5.87 -3.82
CA ALA A 295 -13.40 5.46 -5.07
C ALA A 295 -13.74 3.95 -5.13
N GLY A 296 -13.49 3.18 -4.06
CA GLY A 296 -13.90 1.78 -3.93
C GLY A 296 -12.87 0.72 -4.35
N LEU A 297 -11.62 1.10 -4.64
CA LEU A 297 -10.57 0.14 -5.02
C LEU A 297 -10.15 -0.78 -3.85
N GLN A 298 -9.61 -1.95 -4.20
CA GLN A 298 -9.03 -2.89 -3.22
C GLN A 298 -7.74 -2.31 -2.63
N LEU A 299 -7.57 -2.44 -1.31
CA LEU A 299 -6.51 -1.72 -0.58
C LEU A 299 -5.09 -2.00 -1.12
N THR A 300 -4.79 -3.24 -1.53
CA THR A 300 -3.52 -3.58 -2.19
C THR A 300 -3.27 -2.74 -3.44
N THR A 301 -4.28 -2.59 -4.30
CA THR A 301 -4.19 -1.78 -5.52
C THR A 301 -4.16 -0.28 -5.23
N CYS A 302 -4.75 0.17 -4.12
CA CYS A 302 -4.56 1.54 -3.62
C CYS A 302 -3.10 1.79 -3.22
N LEU A 303 -2.44 0.83 -2.55
CA LEU A 303 -1.02 0.92 -2.20
C LEU A 303 -0.11 0.88 -3.44
N ASP A 304 -0.35 -0.06 -4.36
CA ASP A 304 0.44 -0.16 -5.59
C ASP A 304 0.36 1.13 -6.41
N LEU A 305 -0.83 1.77 -6.46
CA LEU A 305 -1.04 3.05 -7.13
C LEU A 305 -0.41 4.23 -6.37
N ALA A 306 -0.49 4.22 -5.03
CA ALA A 306 0.13 5.23 -4.19
C ALA A 306 1.66 5.20 -4.23
N GLN A 307 2.27 4.01 -4.36
CA GLN A 307 3.70 3.85 -4.63
C GLN A 307 4.07 4.50 -5.97
N ALA A 308 3.32 4.21 -7.04
CA ALA A 308 3.54 4.85 -8.35
C ALA A 308 3.39 6.39 -8.30
N ALA A 309 2.45 6.91 -7.50
CA ALA A 309 2.29 8.35 -7.30
C ALA A 309 3.45 8.98 -6.50
N ALA A 310 3.99 8.27 -5.50
CA ALA A 310 5.18 8.69 -4.77
C ALA A 310 6.44 8.68 -5.66
N ASP A 311 6.65 7.60 -6.43
CA ASP A 311 7.78 7.46 -7.37
C ASP A 311 7.81 8.62 -8.40
N VAL A 312 6.65 9.12 -8.84
CA VAL A 312 6.54 10.32 -9.72
C VAL A 312 7.10 11.59 -9.06
N VAL A 313 6.85 11.83 -7.77
CA VAL A 313 7.29 13.07 -7.09
C VAL A 313 8.69 12.99 -6.49
N VAL A 314 9.21 11.78 -6.20
CA VAL A 314 10.58 11.60 -5.69
C VAL A 314 11.64 12.13 -6.67
N HIS A 315 11.31 12.20 -7.96
CA HIS A 315 12.16 12.75 -9.02
C HIS A 315 12.00 14.29 -9.21
N ARG A 316 11.23 14.98 -8.36
CA ARG A 316 10.92 16.42 -8.47
C ARG A 316 11.56 17.21 -7.32
N PRO A 317 12.05 18.44 -7.55
CA PRO A 317 12.62 19.27 -6.49
C PRO A 317 11.54 19.89 -5.58
N GLY A 318 11.80 19.86 -4.27
CA GLY A 318 10.94 20.53 -3.28
C GLY A 318 9.65 19.76 -2.98
N THR A 319 8.67 20.44 -2.39
CA THR A 319 7.35 19.85 -2.11
C THR A 319 6.52 19.93 -3.40
N SER A 320 6.39 18.78 -4.06
CA SER A 320 5.77 18.65 -5.39
C SER A 320 4.47 17.84 -5.36
N VAL A 321 3.64 18.01 -6.38
CA VAL A 321 2.41 17.23 -6.58
C VAL A 321 2.55 16.21 -7.72
N CYS A 322 1.79 15.13 -7.61
CA CYS A 322 1.50 14.19 -8.69
C CYS A 322 0.14 14.54 -9.31
N THR A 323 0.08 14.84 -10.60
CA THR A 323 -1.21 15.05 -11.30
C THR A 323 -1.78 13.75 -11.85
N THR A 324 -3.08 13.72 -12.15
CA THR A 324 -3.72 12.60 -12.88
C THR A 324 -2.96 12.25 -14.17
N ALA A 325 -2.48 13.25 -14.90
CA ALA A 325 -1.73 13.08 -16.14
C ALA A 325 -0.31 12.55 -15.92
N ASP A 326 0.38 12.99 -14.85
CA ASP A 326 1.69 12.45 -14.47
C ASP A 326 1.59 10.96 -14.13
N LEU A 327 0.59 10.58 -13.32
CA LEU A 327 0.39 9.20 -12.89
C LEU A 327 -0.05 8.31 -14.06
N ALA A 328 -0.95 8.80 -14.93
CA ALA A 328 -1.33 8.08 -16.15
C ALA A 328 -0.15 7.91 -17.11
N GLY A 329 0.70 8.93 -17.28
CA GLY A 329 1.92 8.86 -18.11
C GLY A 329 2.98 7.92 -17.53
N HIS A 330 3.16 7.92 -16.20
CA HIS A 330 4.05 6.98 -15.52
C HIS A 330 3.57 5.54 -15.69
N LEU A 331 2.29 5.26 -15.45
CA LEU A 331 1.71 3.93 -15.65
C LEU A 331 1.73 3.51 -17.14
N GLY A 332 1.46 4.43 -18.05
CA GLY A 332 1.52 4.21 -19.49
C GLY A 332 2.93 3.90 -19.99
N SER A 333 3.97 4.45 -19.36
CA SER A 333 5.37 4.13 -19.71
C SER A 333 5.74 2.65 -19.54
N PHE A 334 4.97 1.90 -18.74
CA PHE A 334 5.19 0.47 -18.53
C PHE A 334 4.69 -0.43 -19.67
N SER A 335 3.80 0.04 -20.56
CA SER A 335 3.19 -0.81 -21.61
C SER A 335 4.22 -1.32 -22.64
N ASP A 336 5.19 -0.48 -23.00
CA ASP A 336 6.30 -0.83 -23.91
C ASP A 336 7.51 -1.48 -23.17
N THR A 337 7.40 -1.80 -21.88
CA THR A 337 8.55 -2.26 -21.04
C THR A 337 8.85 -3.77 -21.16
N ALA A 338 8.13 -4.52 -22.01
CA ALA A 338 8.40 -5.94 -22.24
C ALA A 338 9.74 -6.15 -22.98
N LEU A 339 10.78 -6.56 -22.25
CA LEU A 339 12.09 -6.86 -22.81
C LEU A 339 12.06 -8.13 -23.66
N ASP A 340 12.77 -8.13 -24.79
CA ASP A 340 13.09 -9.37 -25.50
C ASP A 340 14.08 -10.23 -24.69
N ALA A 341 14.19 -11.51 -25.03
CA ALA A 341 15.01 -12.45 -24.28
C ALA A 341 16.52 -12.13 -24.28
N ALA A 342 17.04 -11.40 -25.27
CA ALA A 342 18.45 -11.04 -25.38
C ALA A 342 18.78 -9.78 -24.56
N GLU A 343 17.96 -8.72 -24.62
CA GLU A 343 18.12 -7.56 -23.73
C GLU A 343 17.83 -7.95 -22.27
N LEU A 344 16.85 -8.82 -22.02
CA LEU A 344 16.63 -9.39 -20.69
C LEU A 344 17.87 -10.17 -20.21
N ALA A 345 18.42 -11.09 -21.01
CA ALA A 345 19.62 -11.83 -20.64
C ALA A 345 20.82 -10.89 -20.38
N ARG A 346 20.93 -9.79 -21.13
CA ARG A 346 21.97 -8.76 -20.90
C ARG A 346 21.77 -8.03 -19.57
N ARG A 347 20.55 -7.55 -19.27
CA ARG A 347 20.20 -6.92 -17.98
C ARG A 347 20.49 -7.86 -16.82
N LEU A 348 20.04 -9.12 -16.92
CA LEU A 348 20.28 -10.14 -15.90
C LEU A 348 21.77 -10.57 -15.80
N GLY A 349 22.60 -10.20 -16.78
CA GLY A 349 24.06 -10.26 -16.65
C GLY A 349 24.60 -9.13 -15.76
N ASP A 350 24.16 -7.90 -15.99
CA ASP A 350 24.50 -6.73 -15.16
C ASP A 350 24.05 -6.92 -13.69
N GLU A 351 22.86 -7.50 -13.48
CA GLU A 351 22.30 -7.84 -12.17
C GLU A 351 23.17 -8.87 -11.41
N ARG A 352 23.59 -9.95 -12.06
CA ARG A 352 24.49 -10.96 -11.46
C ARG A 352 25.89 -10.42 -11.20
N ALA A 353 26.40 -9.52 -12.05
CA ALA A 353 27.67 -8.85 -11.82
C ALA A 353 27.62 -7.95 -10.55
N ALA A 354 26.44 -7.45 -10.19
CA ALA A 354 26.16 -6.78 -8.92
C ALA A 354 25.84 -7.74 -7.75
N GLY A 355 25.93 -9.06 -7.95
CA GLY A 355 25.68 -10.08 -6.92
C GLY A 355 24.21 -10.33 -6.57
N ARG A 356 23.26 -9.78 -7.33
CA ARG A 356 21.82 -9.85 -7.05
C ARG A 356 21.20 -11.16 -7.53
N ARG A 357 20.37 -11.79 -6.68
CA ARG A 357 19.70 -13.08 -6.90
C ARG A 357 18.43 -12.92 -7.73
N ILE A 358 18.29 -13.72 -8.78
CA ILE A 358 17.21 -13.57 -9.77
C ILE A 358 16.14 -14.65 -9.59
N VAL A 359 14.90 -14.19 -9.46
CA VAL A 359 13.68 -14.98 -9.44
C VAL A 359 12.95 -14.80 -10.78
N LEU A 360 12.55 -15.90 -11.41
CA LEU A 360 11.65 -15.90 -12.56
C LEU A 360 10.32 -16.53 -12.18
N THR A 361 9.23 -15.90 -12.59
CA THR A 361 7.88 -16.49 -12.62
C THR A 361 7.31 -16.36 -14.02
N ASN A 362 6.39 -17.23 -14.41
CA ASN A 362 5.68 -17.10 -15.67
C ASN A 362 4.15 -17.26 -15.53
N GLY A 363 3.41 -16.72 -16.50
CA GLY A 363 1.98 -16.93 -16.56
C GLY A 363 1.25 -16.05 -17.57
N CYS A 364 -0.06 -16.16 -17.56
CA CYS A 364 -0.94 -15.45 -18.49
C CYS A 364 -1.41 -14.08 -17.95
N PHE A 365 -1.54 -13.93 -16.61
CA PHE A 365 -1.83 -12.66 -15.90
C PHE A 365 -2.98 -11.79 -16.46
N ASP A 366 -3.94 -12.42 -17.15
CA ASP A 366 -4.88 -11.74 -18.03
C ASP A 366 -5.93 -10.86 -17.33
N VAL A 367 -6.53 -11.35 -16.24
CA VAL A 367 -7.30 -10.49 -15.33
C VAL A 367 -6.76 -10.75 -13.93
N LEU A 368 -6.15 -9.71 -13.35
CA LEU A 368 -5.56 -9.79 -12.02
C LEU A 368 -6.63 -9.93 -10.94
N HIS A 369 -6.15 -10.22 -9.73
CA HIS A 369 -6.86 -10.23 -8.46
C HIS A 369 -5.81 -10.26 -7.35
N ARG A 370 -6.21 -10.02 -6.08
CA ARG A 370 -5.32 -10.02 -4.91
C ARG A 370 -4.38 -11.25 -4.76
N GLY A 371 -4.75 -12.37 -5.39
CA GLY A 371 -3.93 -13.59 -5.43
C GLY A 371 -2.68 -13.43 -6.31
N HIS A 372 -2.79 -12.76 -7.46
CA HIS A 372 -1.64 -12.48 -8.32
C HIS A 372 -0.67 -11.47 -7.68
N THR A 373 -1.17 -10.39 -7.07
CA THR A 373 -0.31 -9.37 -6.43
C THR A 373 0.39 -9.92 -5.18
N ARG A 374 -0.30 -10.74 -4.36
CA ARG A 374 0.34 -11.46 -3.24
C ARG A 374 1.36 -12.50 -3.73
N TYR A 375 1.04 -13.29 -4.75
CA TYR A 375 1.94 -14.28 -5.34
C TYR A 375 3.23 -13.65 -5.89
N LEU A 376 3.12 -12.55 -6.65
CA LEU A 376 4.28 -11.83 -7.18
C LEU A 376 5.12 -11.21 -6.05
N ASN A 377 4.50 -10.71 -4.99
CA ASN A 377 5.22 -10.28 -3.79
C ASN A 377 5.96 -11.43 -3.09
N GLN A 378 5.33 -12.59 -2.92
CA GLN A 378 5.98 -13.79 -2.37
C GLN A 378 7.15 -14.25 -3.26
N ALA A 379 7.04 -14.13 -4.60
CA ALA A 379 8.13 -14.44 -5.51
C ALA A 379 9.30 -13.45 -5.39
N LYS A 380 9.02 -12.14 -5.34
CA LYS A 380 10.03 -11.09 -5.11
C LYS A 380 10.76 -11.29 -3.77
N GLN A 381 10.09 -11.80 -2.72
CA GLN A 381 10.71 -12.09 -1.42
C GLN A 381 11.77 -13.23 -1.46
N LEU A 382 11.89 -14.00 -2.54
CA LEU A 382 12.87 -15.09 -2.62
C LEU A 382 14.26 -14.65 -3.12
N GLY A 383 14.40 -13.42 -3.59
CA GLY A 383 15.65 -12.86 -4.13
C GLY A 383 15.61 -11.34 -4.28
N ASP A 384 16.52 -10.79 -5.07
CA ASP A 384 16.67 -9.33 -5.24
C ASP A 384 15.95 -8.81 -6.49
N VAL A 385 15.74 -9.67 -7.50
CA VAL A 385 15.17 -9.33 -8.81
C VAL A 385 14.03 -10.29 -9.14
N LEU A 386 12.85 -9.78 -9.47
CA LEU A 386 11.73 -10.55 -10.01
C LEU A 386 11.53 -10.23 -11.50
N VAL A 387 11.63 -11.29 -12.30
CA VAL A 387 11.27 -11.30 -13.72
C VAL A 387 9.92 -11.98 -13.88
N VAL A 388 8.98 -11.31 -14.57
CA VAL A 388 7.68 -11.90 -14.93
C VAL A 388 7.62 -12.16 -16.44
N ALA A 389 7.65 -13.45 -16.80
CA ALA A 389 7.48 -13.90 -18.18
C ALA A 389 5.99 -14.09 -18.52
N LEU A 390 5.49 -13.31 -19.47
CA LEU A 390 4.11 -13.37 -19.91
C LEU A 390 3.94 -14.30 -21.10
N ASN A 391 2.93 -15.15 -21.06
CA ASN A 391 2.42 -15.82 -22.25
C ASN A 391 2.03 -14.74 -23.29
N SER A 392 2.51 -14.89 -24.52
CA SER A 392 1.95 -14.25 -25.72
C SER A 392 0.43 -14.48 -25.84
N ASP A 393 -0.24 -13.69 -26.67
CA ASP A 393 -1.67 -13.91 -26.93
C ASP A 393 -1.94 -15.25 -27.64
N GLU A 394 -1.01 -15.75 -28.46
CA GLU A 394 -1.16 -17.05 -29.11
C GLU A 394 -0.92 -18.23 -28.16
N SER A 395 0.17 -18.23 -27.39
CA SER A 395 0.41 -19.28 -26.37
C SER A 395 -0.69 -19.31 -25.31
N ALA A 396 -1.23 -18.15 -24.91
CA ALA A 396 -2.38 -18.08 -24.02
C ALA A 396 -3.67 -18.65 -24.66
N ARG A 397 -3.91 -18.45 -25.98
CA ARG A 397 -5.00 -19.11 -26.72
C ARG A 397 -4.83 -20.62 -26.81
N ARG A 398 -3.61 -21.10 -27.09
CA ARG A 398 -3.30 -22.54 -27.14
C ARG A 398 -3.49 -23.21 -25.77
N LEU A 399 -3.04 -22.56 -24.70
CA LEU A 399 -3.12 -23.07 -23.33
C LEU A 399 -4.53 -22.97 -22.69
N LYS A 400 -5.32 -21.94 -23.02
CA LYS A 400 -6.58 -21.61 -22.31
C LYS A 400 -7.82 -21.51 -23.19
N GLY A 401 -7.71 -21.85 -24.47
CA GLY A 401 -8.79 -21.80 -25.46
C GLY A 401 -8.92 -20.43 -26.17
N PRO A 402 -9.63 -20.38 -27.31
CA PRO A 402 -9.64 -19.22 -28.21
C PRO A 402 -10.23 -17.93 -27.58
N ASP A 403 -11.06 -18.08 -26.55
CA ASP A 403 -11.69 -17.02 -25.74
C ASP A 403 -10.73 -16.28 -24.78
N ARG A 404 -9.45 -16.66 -24.76
CA ARG A 404 -8.44 -16.22 -23.79
C ARG A 404 -7.13 -15.91 -24.53
N PRO A 405 -6.38 -14.85 -24.20
CA PRO A 405 -6.65 -13.86 -23.16
C PRO A 405 -7.77 -12.90 -23.57
N ILE A 406 -8.29 -12.14 -22.60
CA ILE A 406 -9.24 -11.05 -22.80
C ILE A 406 -8.47 -9.77 -23.16
N ASN A 407 -7.38 -9.50 -22.44
CA ASN A 407 -6.50 -8.36 -22.63
C ASN A 407 -5.28 -8.75 -23.47
N PRO A 408 -4.88 -7.96 -24.47
CA PRO A 408 -3.72 -8.25 -25.31
C PRO A 408 -2.40 -8.18 -24.51
N VAL A 409 -1.33 -8.73 -25.06
CA VAL A 409 -0.07 -8.90 -24.32
C VAL A 409 0.59 -7.58 -23.88
N GLY A 410 0.41 -6.48 -24.64
CA GLY A 410 0.91 -5.15 -24.27
C GLY A 410 0.25 -4.61 -23.00
N ASP A 411 -1.08 -4.59 -22.94
CA ASP A 411 -1.86 -4.22 -21.75
C ASP A 411 -1.41 -5.06 -20.53
N ARG A 412 -1.29 -6.38 -20.72
CA ARG A 412 -0.86 -7.31 -19.67
C ARG A 412 0.58 -7.05 -19.21
N ALA A 413 1.47 -6.64 -20.13
CA ALA A 413 2.83 -6.23 -19.79
C ALA A 413 2.87 -4.94 -18.98
N GLY A 414 2.13 -3.91 -19.40
CA GLY A 414 2.05 -2.63 -18.68
C GLY A 414 1.49 -2.78 -17.27
N ILE A 415 0.38 -3.52 -17.12
CA ILE A 415 -0.24 -3.81 -15.81
C ILE A 415 0.76 -4.48 -14.86
N ILE A 416 1.60 -5.39 -15.37
CA ILE A 416 2.56 -6.16 -14.57
C ILE A 416 3.85 -5.38 -14.28
N ALA A 417 4.41 -4.65 -15.25
CA ALA A 417 5.60 -3.81 -15.07
C ALA A 417 5.34 -2.57 -14.18
N ALA A 418 4.07 -2.18 -14.02
CA ALA A 418 3.64 -1.19 -13.05
C ALA A 418 3.63 -1.70 -11.59
N LEU A 419 3.59 -3.02 -11.36
CA LEU A 419 3.59 -3.56 -9.99
C LEU A 419 4.98 -3.37 -9.37
N SER A 420 5.03 -2.68 -8.23
CA SER A 420 6.28 -2.35 -7.55
C SER A 420 7.21 -3.54 -7.23
N CYS A 421 6.66 -4.74 -7.08
CA CYS A 421 7.43 -5.97 -6.85
C CYS A 421 8.08 -6.57 -8.12
N VAL A 422 7.87 -6.00 -9.30
CA VAL A 422 8.38 -6.49 -10.59
C VAL A 422 9.47 -5.56 -11.13
N ASP A 423 10.65 -6.10 -11.40
CA ASP A 423 11.79 -5.35 -11.95
C ASP A 423 11.83 -5.44 -13.48
N TYR A 424 11.51 -6.62 -14.03
CA TYR A 424 11.50 -6.86 -15.47
C TYR A 424 10.29 -7.67 -15.94
N VAL A 425 9.77 -7.32 -17.11
CA VAL A 425 8.75 -8.09 -17.84
C VAL A 425 9.34 -8.56 -19.16
N THR A 426 8.94 -9.75 -19.59
CA THR A 426 9.26 -10.30 -20.93
C THR A 426 8.08 -11.09 -21.46
N VAL A 427 8.07 -11.39 -22.76
CA VAL A 427 7.02 -12.18 -23.42
C VAL A 427 7.62 -13.43 -24.05
N PHE A 428 7.00 -14.57 -23.83
CA PHE A 428 7.34 -15.84 -24.49
C PHE A 428 6.15 -16.39 -25.26
N ASP A 429 6.41 -16.96 -26.44
CA ASP A 429 5.39 -17.60 -27.30
C ASP A 429 5.52 -19.13 -27.36
N THR A 430 6.45 -19.74 -26.64
CA THR A 430 6.53 -21.21 -26.50
C THR A 430 5.46 -21.74 -25.53
N ASP A 431 5.02 -22.98 -25.71
CA ASP A 431 3.98 -23.58 -24.85
C ASP A 431 4.44 -23.78 -23.40
N THR A 432 5.74 -24.04 -23.20
CA THR A 432 6.43 -24.00 -21.90
C THR A 432 7.45 -22.85 -21.89
N PRO A 433 7.83 -22.30 -20.72
CA PRO A 433 8.86 -21.26 -20.63
C PRO A 433 10.30 -21.82 -20.68
N ILE A 434 10.48 -23.13 -20.91
CA ILE A 434 11.78 -23.82 -20.78
C ILE A 434 12.89 -23.14 -21.61
N PRO A 435 12.69 -22.77 -22.90
CA PRO A 435 13.75 -22.09 -23.67
C PRO A 435 14.15 -20.73 -23.09
N LEU A 436 13.23 -20.03 -22.42
CA LEU A 436 13.53 -18.78 -21.70
C LEU A 436 14.31 -19.07 -20.42
N ILE A 437 13.91 -20.10 -19.65
CA ILE A 437 14.62 -20.55 -18.44
C ILE A 437 16.07 -20.93 -18.78
N GLU A 438 16.29 -21.71 -19.83
CA GLU A 438 17.63 -22.14 -20.27
C GLU A 438 18.50 -20.97 -20.77
N ALA A 439 17.89 -19.95 -21.38
CA ALA A 439 18.57 -18.75 -21.84
C ALA A 439 18.94 -17.80 -20.69
N VAL A 440 18.01 -17.52 -19.76
CA VAL A 440 18.20 -16.50 -18.71
C VAL A 440 18.68 -17.05 -17.37
N LYS A 441 18.59 -18.37 -17.14
CA LYS A 441 19.12 -19.15 -16.00
C LYS A 441 18.87 -18.54 -14.61
N PRO A 442 17.60 -18.29 -14.22
CA PRO A 442 17.27 -17.68 -12.94
C PRO A 442 17.72 -18.57 -11.76
N ASP A 443 18.18 -17.95 -10.68
CA ASP A 443 18.57 -18.66 -9.45
C ASP A 443 17.38 -19.36 -8.79
N ILE A 444 16.18 -18.80 -8.97
CA ILE A 444 14.90 -19.41 -8.57
C ILE A 444 13.87 -19.34 -9.70
N TYR A 445 13.19 -20.45 -9.97
CA TYR A 445 11.92 -20.47 -10.68
C TYR A 445 10.76 -20.59 -9.67
N ALA A 446 9.94 -19.57 -9.57
CA ALA A 446 8.80 -19.50 -8.65
C ALA A 446 7.49 -19.85 -9.38
N LYS A 447 6.66 -20.69 -8.76
CA LYS A 447 5.34 -21.10 -9.28
C LYS A 447 4.25 -21.04 -8.21
N GLY A 448 3.09 -20.48 -8.55
CA GLY A 448 1.92 -20.42 -7.66
C GLY A 448 0.87 -21.45 -8.04
N GLY A 449 0.33 -22.17 -7.05
CA GLY A 449 -0.67 -23.23 -7.24
C GLY A 449 -0.40 -24.44 -6.35
N ASP A 450 -1.35 -25.37 -6.31
CA ASP A 450 -1.27 -26.63 -5.54
C ASP A 450 -0.34 -27.68 -6.21
N TYR A 451 0.83 -27.23 -6.67
CA TYR A 451 1.82 -28.06 -7.37
C TYR A 451 2.88 -28.59 -6.40
N SER A 452 3.58 -29.65 -6.77
CA SER A 452 4.89 -29.99 -6.20
C SER A 452 5.95 -29.78 -7.28
N PRO A 453 7.24 -29.59 -6.93
CA PRO A 453 8.30 -29.41 -7.94
C PRO A 453 8.37 -30.56 -8.95
N GLN A 454 8.01 -31.78 -8.56
CA GLN A 454 8.00 -32.97 -9.41
C GLN A 454 6.83 -33.01 -10.42
N MET A 455 5.87 -32.08 -10.33
CA MET A 455 4.74 -31.95 -11.26
C MET A 455 4.92 -30.80 -12.27
N LEU A 456 6.09 -30.17 -12.33
CA LEU A 456 6.43 -29.12 -13.29
C LEU A 456 7.44 -29.64 -14.31
N GLU A 457 7.12 -29.50 -15.60
CA GLU A 457 7.99 -29.90 -16.72
C GLU A 457 9.27 -29.05 -16.76
N GLU A 458 9.23 -27.85 -16.17
CA GLU A 458 10.34 -26.91 -16.08
C GLU A 458 11.43 -27.32 -15.08
N THR A 459 11.12 -28.15 -14.07
CA THR A 459 12.03 -28.44 -12.95
C THR A 459 13.38 -29.04 -13.38
N PRO A 460 13.44 -30.05 -14.27
CA PRO A 460 14.73 -30.57 -14.75
C PRO A 460 15.59 -29.53 -15.46
N ALA A 461 14.98 -28.56 -16.15
CA ALA A 461 15.72 -27.50 -16.85
C ALA A 461 16.30 -26.46 -15.87
N VAL A 462 15.60 -26.18 -14.77
CA VAL A 462 16.07 -25.31 -13.67
C VAL A 462 17.20 -25.98 -12.88
N GLU A 463 17.02 -27.24 -12.49
CA GLU A 463 18.00 -28.01 -11.73
C GLU A 463 19.28 -28.30 -12.53
N ALA A 464 19.20 -28.46 -13.85
CA ALA A 464 20.35 -28.78 -14.71
C ALA A 464 21.49 -27.74 -14.71
N TYR A 465 21.24 -26.49 -14.32
CA TYR A 465 22.27 -25.47 -14.11
C TYR A 465 22.46 -25.07 -12.64
N GLY A 466 21.77 -25.73 -11.70
CA GLY A 466 21.85 -25.46 -10.26
C GLY A 466 20.84 -24.44 -9.72
N GLY A 467 19.83 -24.05 -10.50
CA GLY A 467 18.72 -23.22 -10.01
C GLY A 467 17.78 -23.99 -9.07
N GLN A 468 16.92 -23.27 -8.35
CA GLN A 468 15.96 -23.84 -7.41
C GLN A 468 14.52 -23.64 -7.89
N VAL A 469 13.64 -24.63 -7.70
CA VAL A 469 12.19 -24.46 -7.94
C VAL A 469 11.49 -24.21 -6.60
N SER A 470 10.70 -23.14 -6.53
CA SER A 470 9.92 -22.76 -5.35
C SER A 470 8.43 -22.77 -5.69
N ILE A 471 7.63 -23.49 -4.89
CA ILE A 471 6.17 -23.42 -4.95
C ILE A 471 5.69 -22.46 -3.86
N LEU A 472 4.79 -21.55 -4.21
CA LEU A 472 4.27 -20.50 -3.34
C LEU A 472 2.76 -20.67 -3.10
N ASP A 473 2.35 -20.41 -1.85
CA ASP A 473 0.98 -20.64 -1.36
C ASP A 473 -0.10 -20.02 -2.26
N TYR A 474 -0.99 -20.86 -2.78
CA TYR A 474 -2.08 -20.40 -3.64
C TYR A 474 -3.24 -19.82 -2.82
N VAL A 475 -3.21 -18.51 -2.60
CA VAL A 475 -4.27 -17.78 -1.88
C VAL A 475 -5.51 -17.65 -2.76
N SER A 476 -6.28 -18.74 -2.82
CA SER A 476 -7.52 -18.84 -3.57
C SER A 476 -8.68 -18.18 -2.81
N GLU A 477 -9.35 -17.24 -3.47
CA GLU A 477 -10.74 -16.90 -3.15
C GLU A 477 -11.53 -16.61 -4.43
N HIS A 478 -10.91 -15.91 -5.39
CA HIS A 478 -11.46 -15.68 -6.73
C HIS A 478 -10.40 -15.97 -7.79
N SER A 479 -10.47 -17.13 -8.47
CA SER A 479 -9.65 -17.36 -9.67
C SER A 479 -10.23 -16.58 -10.86
N THR A 480 -9.40 -16.14 -11.81
CA THR A 480 -9.86 -15.46 -13.03
C THR A 480 -10.97 -16.25 -13.75
N THR A 481 -10.87 -17.58 -13.79
CA THR A 481 -11.90 -18.46 -14.37
C THR A 481 -13.25 -18.36 -13.65
N ALA A 482 -13.26 -18.21 -12.32
CA ALA A 482 -14.48 -18.02 -11.55
C ALA A 482 -15.09 -16.62 -11.76
N VAL A 483 -14.25 -15.58 -11.84
CA VAL A 483 -14.69 -14.20 -12.14
C VAL A 483 -15.33 -14.12 -13.54
N VAL A 484 -14.66 -14.65 -14.57
CA VAL A 484 -15.18 -14.66 -15.94
C VAL A 484 -16.44 -15.54 -16.07
N ARG A 485 -16.52 -16.68 -15.35
CA ARG A 485 -17.76 -17.48 -15.27
C ARG A 485 -18.90 -16.71 -14.61
N ARG A 486 -18.64 -15.91 -13.57
CA ARG A 486 -19.66 -15.08 -12.90
C ARG A 486 -20.21 -14.00 -13.85
N ILE A 487 -19.33 -13.30 -14.57
CA ILE A 487 -19.69 -12.29 -15.58
C ILE A 487 -20.49 -12.89 -16.74
N ARG A 488 -20.07 -14.06 -17.26
CA ARG A 488 -20.80 -14.77 -18.32
C ARG A 488 -22.13 -15.36 -17.83
N GLY A 489 -22.18 -15.81 -16.57
CA GLY A 489 -23.40 -16.37 -15.94
C GLY A 489 -24.49 -15.34 -15.70
N THR A 490 -24.15 -14.07 -15.46
CA THR A 490 -25.15 -12.98 -15.34
C THR A 490 -25.71 -12.51 -16.69
N GLY A 491 -25.15 -12.96 -17.82
CA GLY A 491 -25.56 -12.53 -19.16
C GLY A 491 -26.69 -13.37 -19.81
N ALA A 492 -27.14 -14.46 -19.19
CA ALA A 492 -28.10 -15.38 -19.79
C ALA A 492 -29.11 -15.89 -18.76
N GLY A 493 -30.41 -15.66 -18.99
CA GLY A 493 -31.49 -16.32 -18.24
C GLY A 493 -32.41 -15.43 -17.39
N ALA A 494 -32.87 -14.30 -17.92
CA ALA A 494 -34.14 -13.73 -17.45
C ALA A 494 -35.32 -14.59 -17.96
N GLY A 495 -35.51 -15.77 -17.34
CA GLY A 495 -36.48 -16.79 -17.74
C GLY A 495 -36.89 -17.66 -16.56
N THR A 496 -38.14 -18.12 -16.55
CA THR A 496 -38.80 -18.66 -15.35
C THR A 496 -38.64 -20.16 -15.14
N ALA A 497 -38.66 -20.54 -13.86
CA ALA A 497 -39.25 -21.75 -13.27
C ALA A 497 -38.33 -22.93 -12.87
N GLU A 498 -38.62 -23.41 -11.64
CA GLU A 498 -38.41 -24.73 -11.03
C GLU A 498 -37.00 -25.32 -10.85
N ALA A 499 -36.84 -26.00 -9.71
CA ALA A 499 -35.59 -26.63 -9.26
C ALA A 499 -35.74 -28.16 -9.20
N PRO A 500 -34.83 -28.95 -9.82
CA PRO A 500 -34.85 -30.39 -9.72
C PRO A 500 -34.24 -30.91 -8.41
N ALA A 501 -34.77 -32.02 -7.90
CA ALA A 501 -34.34 -32.63 -6.64
C ALA A 501 -33.03 -33.42 -6.77
N LYS A 502 -32.35 -33.67 -5.64
CA LYS A 502 -31.22 -34.60 -5.54
C LYS A 502 -31.69 -36.04 -5.82
N ALA A 503 -31.16 -36.65 -6.87
CA ALA A 503 -31.17 -38.11 -7.04
C ALA A 503 -29.77 -38.66 -6.69
N ALA A 504 -29.72 -39.73 -5.90
CA ALA A 504 -28.46 -40.43 -5.61
C ALA A 504 -28.14 -41.42 -6.75
N ILE A 505 -26.85 -41.62 -7.01
CA ILE A 505 -26.37 -42.66 -7.94
C ILE A 505 -26.05 -43.92 -7.11
N THR A 506 -26.61 -45.06 -7.52
CA THR A 506 -26.36 -46.38 -6.94
C THR A 506 -25.48 -47.23 -7.84
N ASP A 507 -24.77 -48.20 -7.26
CA ASP A 507 -23.81 -49.10 -7.92
C ASP A 507 -24.36 -49.94 -9.07
N ALA A 508 -23.43 -50.47 -9.89
CA ALA A 508 -23.54 -51.82 -10.45
C ALA A 508 -22.17 -52.45 -10.77
N ALA A 509 -22.10 -53.78 -10.58
CA ALA A 509 -21.07 -54.72 -11.07
C ALA A 509 -19.67 -54.70 -10.40
N THR A 510 -19.03 -55.83 -10.05
CA THR A 510 -19.46 -57.27 -10.00
C THR A 510 -18.46 -58.07 -9.13
N GLY A 511 -18.89 -59.08 -8.36
CA GLY A 511 -17.94 -59.93 -7.60
C GLY A 511 -18.55 -60.93 -6.61
N THR A 512 -19.04 -62.07 -7.11
CA THR A 512 -19.59 -63.23 -6.38
C THR A 512 -18.80 -63.75 -5.15
N GLY A 513 -19.47 -64.08 -4.03
CA GLY A 513 -18.84 -64.87 -2.93
C GLY A 513 -19.71 -65.18 -1.69
N THR A 514 -20.02 -66.46 -1.50
CA THR A 514 -20.58 -67.18 -0.33
C THR A 514 -20.02 -66.84 1.08
N ALA A 515 -20.64 -67.19 2.23
CA ALA A 515 -22.01 -67.60 2.61
C ALA A 515 -22.09 -67.85 4.16
N ALA A 516 -23.29 -67.78 4.75
CA ALA A 516 -23.70 -68.30 6.07
C ALA A 516 -23.05 -67.72 7.36
N GLY A 517 -23.79 -67.78 8.49
CA GLY A 517 -23.29 -67.41 9.83
C GLY A 517 -24.32 -66.71 10.72
N ALA A 518 -25.26 -67.46 11.31
CA ALA A 518 -26.22 -66.92 12.29
C ALA A 518 -25.63 -66.95 13.72
N GLY A 519 -25.98 -65.97 14.56
CA GLY A 519 -25.41 -65.86 15.92
C GLY A 519 -26.06 -64.79 16.80
N THR A 520 -27.34 -64.93 17.12
CA THR A 520 -28.01 -64.10 18.14
C THR A 520 -27.59 -64.49 19.54
N HIS A 521 -27.27 -63.52 20.41
CA HIS A 521 -27.79 -63.51 21.79
C HIS A 521 -27.71 -62.12 22.43
N ALA A 522 -28.71 -61.83 23.28
CA ALA A 522 -28.73 -60.70 24.20
C ALA A 522 -28.09 -61.12 25.56
N ALA A 523 -28.00 -60.32 26.64
CA ALA A 523 -28.71 -59.09 26.97
C ALA A 523 -28.03 -58.34 28.15
N THR A 524 -28.50 -57.11 28.44
CA THR A 524 -28.58 -56.46 29.78
C THR A 524 -27.29 -56.25 30.62
N ALA A 525 -27.21 -55.32 31.58
CA ALA A 525 -27.89 -54.03 31.82
C ALA A 525 -27.20 -53.34 33.03
N GLY A 526 -27.41 -52.03 33.20
CA GLY A 526 -27.18 -51.34 34.48
C GLY A 526 -26.01 -50.35 34.53
N GLY A 527 -26.34 -49.07 34.71
CA GLY A 527 -25.55 -48.18 35.57
C GLY A 527 -26.21 -48.09 36.96
N PRO A 528 -26.12 -46.97 37.71
CA PRO A 528 -25.42 -45.72 37.39
C PRO A 528 -24.66 -45.10 38.60
N ALA A 529 -24.34 -43.80 38.48
CA ALA A 529 -24.31 -42.80 39.56
C ALA A 529 -23.04 -42.59 40.43
N THR A 530 -22.41 -41.42 40.19
CA THR A 530 -22.00 -40.37 41.15
C THR A 530 -21.21 -40.69 42.43
N GLY A 531 -20.08 -40.01 42.61
CA GLY A 531 -19.42 -39.79 43.91
C GLY A 531 -18.35 -38.69 43.83
N THR A 532 -18.44 -37.67 44.68
CA THR A 532 -17.54 -36.49 44.71
C THR A 532 -16.69 -36.43 45.97
N ALA A 533 -15.49 -35.81 45.89
CA ALA A 533 -15.02 -34.69 46.76
C ALA A 533 -13.56 -34.75 47.29
N THR A 534 -12.85 -33.63 47.06
CA THR A 534 -11.94 -32.87 47.99
C THR A 534 -10.67 -33.46 48.62
N GLY A 535 -9.55 -32.70 48.46
CA GLY A 535 -8.55 -32.41 49.50
C GLY A 535 -7.12 -32.97 49.30
N THR A 536 -6.00 -32.37 49.75
CA THR A 536 -5.57 -30.94 49.97
C THR A 536 -4.12 -30.94 50.55
N ALA A 537 -3.23 -30.03 50.10
CA ALA A 537 -1.95 -29.62 50.74
C ALA A 537 -0.83 -30.71 50.89
N ALA A 538 0.49 -30.47 50.96
CA ALA A 538 1.43 -29.31 50.77
C ALA A 538 2.80 -29.89 50.24
N ALA A 539 4.01 -29.29 50.22
CA ALA A 539 4.61 -28.05 50.75
C ALA A 539 5.90 -27.65 49.94
N GLY A 540 6.75 -26.75 50.46
CA GLY A 540 8.09 -26.39 49.91
C GLY A 540 9.28 -27.13 50.58
N PRO A 541 10.56 -26.64 50.56
CA PRO A 541 10.97 -25.22 50.45
C PRO A 541 12.23 -24.82 49.59
N VAL A 542 12.30 -23.52 49.26
CA VAL A 542 13.43 -22.54 49.27
C VAL A 542 14.90 -22.96 49.03
N ALA A 543 15.55 -22.33 48.02
CA ALA A 543 16.92 -21.71 47.99
C ALA A 543 17.30 -21.32 46.53
N GLU A 544 18.27 -20.44 46.17
CA GLU A 544 18.89 -19.21 46.75
C GLU A 544 19.86 -18.61 45.67
N GLU A 545 20.14 -17.28 45.69
CA GLU A 545 21.21 -16.56 44.94
C GLU A 545 21.21 -16.59 43.37
N ALA A 546 21.87 -15.70 42.59
CA ALA A 546 22.73 -14.53 42.86
C ALA A 546 22.53 -13.37 41.82
N ASP A 547 23.33 -12.30 41.92
CA ASP A 547 23.26 -11.01 41.19
C ASP A 547 24.39 -10.82 40.12
N ARG A 548 24.21 -9.85 39.20
CA ARG A 548 25.19 -9.24 38.24
C ARG A 548 25.87 -10.09 37.14
N ALA A 549 25.74 -9.58 35.91
CA ALA A 549 26.86 -9.07 35.11
C ALA A 549 26.42 -7.81 34.34
#